data_AF-A0A9E4RT29-F1
#
_entry.id   AF-A0A9E4RT29-F1
#
_cell.length_a   1.000
_cell.length_b   1.000
_cell.length_c   1.000
_cell.angle_alpha   90.00
_cell.angle_beta   90.00
_cell.angle_gamma   90.00
#
_symmetry.space_group_name_H-M   'P 1'
#
loop_
_entity.id
_entity.type
_entity.pdbx_description
1 polymer ?
#
loop_
_entity_poly.entity_id
_entity_poly.type
_entity_poly.pdbx_seq_one_letter_code
_entity_poly.pdbx_strand_id
1 'polypeptide(L)' 'MYIAVNKLKVQKTRGDELEQRFQHSGAVAREPGFLGFELWKWDGDGEHEEFLVVSRW' A
#
# COMPACT_ATOMS: atom_id res chain seq x y z
N MET A 1 -6.91 17.40 -7.06
CA MET A 1 -6.62 16.30 -6.13
C MET A 1 -6.73 15.01 -6.90
N TYR A 2 -5.61 14.29 -7.06
CA TYR A 2 -5.55 13.02 -7.78
C TYR A 2 -5.27 11.91 -6.77
N ILE A 3 -6.02 10.80 -6.89
CA ILE A 3 -5.86 9.64 -6.02
C ILE A 3 -5.55 8.44 -6.90
N ALA A 4 -4.45 7.76 -6.61
CA ALA A 4 -4.11 6.49 -7.23
C ALA A 4 -4.18 5.38 -6.19
N VAL A 5 -4.90 4.31 -6.52
CA VAL A 5 -5.07 3.13 -5.67
C VAL A 5 -4.39 1.95 -6.34
N ASN A 6 -3.46 1.31 -5.64
CA ASN A 6 -2.85 0.06 -6.06
C ASN A 6 -3.36 -1.09 -5.20
N LYS A 7 -3.89 -2.14 -5.82
CA LYS A 7 -4.37 -3.34 -5.15
C LYS A 7 -3.27 -4.39 -5.18
N LEU A 8 -2.84 -4.82 -4.00
CA LEU A 8 -1.83 -5.85 -3.81
C LEU A 8 -2.48 -7.13 -3.29
N LYS A 9 -2.13 -8.25 -3.91
CA LYS A 9 -2.51 -9.59 -3.44
C LYS A 9 -1.24 -10.32 -3.05
N VAL A 10 -1.13 -10.72 -1.79
CA VAL A 10 0.05 -11.38 -1.23
C VAL A 10 -0.34 -12.71 -0.60
N GLN A 11 0.57 -13.68 -0.62
CA GLN A 11 0.33 -14.96 0.05
C GLN A 11 0.12 -14.73 1.56
N LYS A 12 -0.79 -15.51 2.16
CA LYS A 12 -0.93 -15.57 3.63
C LYS A 12 0.45 -15.81 4.26
N THR A 13 0.74 -15.10 5.35
CA THR A 13 2.04 -14.99 6.07
C THR A 13 3.00 -13.90 5.61
N ARG A 14 2.77 -13.24 4.45
CA ARG A 14 3.64 -12.13 3.99
C ARG A 14 3.06 -10.74 4.24
N GLY A 15 1.88 -10.65 4.87
CA GLY A 15 1.24 -9.37 5.20
C GLY A 15 2.12 -8.48 6.08
N ASP A 16 2.69 -9.03 7.14
CA ASP A 16 3.50 -8.25 8.10
C ASP A 16 4.77 -7.67 7.45
N GLU A 17 5.42 -8.42 6.56
CA GLU A 17 6.55 -7.93 5.78
C GLU A 17 6.14 -6.77 4.87
N LEU A 18 4.96 -6.88 4.24
CA LEU A 18 4.40 -5.82 3.41
C LEU A 18 4.14 -4.55 4.24
N GLU A 19 3.48 -4.68 5.38
CA GLU A 19 3.19 -3.56 6.28
C GLU A 19 4.47 -2.86 6.73
N GLN A 20 5.51 -3.61 7.10
CA GLN A 20 6.82 -3.04 7.44
C GLN A 20 7.43 -2.23 6.28
N ARG A 21 7.35 -2.73 5.05
CA ARG A 21 7.88 -2.03 3.87
C ARG A 21 7.16 -0.71 3.59
N PHE A 22 5.88 -0.62 3.93
CA PHE A 22 5.06 0.57 3.75
C PHE A 22 5.05 1.52 4.97
N GLN A 23 5.91 1.31 5.97
CA GLN A 23 6.07 2.28 7.08
C GLN A 23 6.78 3.57 6.64
N HIS A 24 7.50 3.54 5.51
CA HIS A 24 8.25 4.68 5.00
C HIS A 24 7.93 4.94 3.54
N SER A 25 7.70 6.20 3.19
CA SER A 25 7.43 6.63 1.80
C SER A 25 8.61 6.40 0.85
N GLY A 26 9.82 6.25 1.36
CA GLY A 26 11.02 6.07 0.54
C GLY A 26 11.23 7.25 -0.42
N ALA A 27 11.58 6.96 -1.67
CA ALA A 27 11.92 7.99 -2.67
C ALA A 27 10.70 8.79 -3.16
N VAL A 28 9.50 8.22 -3.15
CA VAL A 28 8.29 8.87 -3.70
C VAL A 28 7.93 10.17 -2.95
N ALA A 29 8.37 10.31 -1.70
CA ALA A 29 8.20 11.53 -0.91
C ALA A 29 8.91 12.76 -1.50
N ARG A 30 9.82 12.58 -2.46
CA ARG A 30 10.54 13.66 -3.14
C ARG A 30 9.92 14.04 -4.49
N GLU A 31 8.92 13.29 -4.95
CA GLU A 31 8.28 13.54 -6.23
C GLU A 31 7.35 14.77 -6.15
N PRO A 32 7.42 15.70 -7.11
CA PRO A 32 6.53 16.85 -7.15
C PRO A 32 5.06 16.45 -7.16
N GLY A 33 4.27 17.08 -6.28
CA GLY A 33 2.85 16.80 -6.15
C GLY A 33 2.54 15.63 -5.21
N PHE A 34 3.49 14.82 -4.76
CA PHE A 34 3.19 13.76 -3.81
C PHE A 34 2.79 14.33 -2.43
N LEU A 35 1.61 13.96 -1.94
CA LEU A 35 1.09 14.42 -0.64
C LEU A 35 1.21 13.36 0.46
N GLY A 36 1.22 12.08 0.10
CA GLY A 36 1.29 10.97 1.06
C GLY A 36 0.56 9.73 0.57
N PHE A 37 0.61 8.68 1.38
CA PHE A 37 -0.13 7.45 1.12
C PHE A 37 -0.59 6.78 2.41
N GLU A 38 -1.54 5.87 2.27
CA GLU A 38 -2.02 4.99 3.32
C GLU A 38 -2.02 3.54 2.81
N LEU A 39 -1.72 2.59 3.70
CA LEU A 39 -1.89 1.17 3.45
C LEU A 39 -3.13 0.69 4.20
N TRP A 40 -4.11 0.16 3.47
CA TRP A 40 -5.32 -0.41 4.06
C TRP A 40 -5.31 -1.93 3.88
N LYS A 41 -5.61 -2.66 4.94
CA LYS A 41 -5.86 -4.10 4.86
C LYS A 41 -7.27 -4.33 4.32
N TRP A 42 -7.41 -5.21 3.34
CA TRP A 42 -8.68 -5.57 2.72
C TRP A 42 -8.91 -7.08 2.89
N ASP A 43 -10.17 -7.49 2.97
CA ASP A 43 -10.51 -8.91 3.09
C ASP A 43 -10.08 -9.66 1.83
N GLY A 44 -9.05 -10.51 2.00
CA GLY A 44 -8.55 -11.39 0.95
C GLY A 44 -9.33 -12.71 0.86
N ASP A 45 -8.79 -13.66 0.11
CA ASP A 45 -9.38 -15.00 -0.06
C ASP A 45 -8.79 -16.03 0.92
N GLY A 46 -9.16 -17.30 0.75
CA GLY A 46 -8.69 -18.40 1.58
C GLY A 46 -7.16 -18.60 1.59
N GLU A 47 -6.44 -18.07 0.61
CA GLU A 47 -4.99 -18.28 0.43
C GLU A 47 -4.17 -16.99 0.45
N HIS A 48 -4.80 -15.83 0.27
CA HIS A 48 -4.14 -14.55 0.12
C HIS A 48 -4.70 -13.49 1.05
N GLU A 49 -3.84 -12.55 1.42
CA GLU A 49 -4.22 -11.28 2.01
C GLU A 49 -4.25 -10.22 0.90
N GLU A 50 -5.21 -9.30 0.98
CA GLU A 50 -5.30 -8.18 0.06
C GLU A 50 -5.03 -6.86 0.77
N PHE A 51 -4.34 -5.96 0.08
CA PHE A 51 -4.01 -4.63 0.59
C PHE A 51 -4.28 -3.59 -0.48
N LEU A 52 -4.64 -2.39 -0.04
CA LEU A 52 -4.80 -1.22 -0.89
C LEU A 52 -3.78 -0.17 -0.48
N VAL A 53 -2.94 0.25 -1.42
CA VAL A 53 -2.07 1.42 -1.26
C VAL A 53 -2.77 2.60 -1.90
N VAL A 54 -3.21 3.55 -1.08
CA VAL A 54 -3.93 4.75 -1.52
C VAL A 54 -2.98 5.93 -1.45
N SER A 55 -2.56 6.45 -2.60
CA SER A 55 -1.66 7.61 -2.69
C SER A 55 -2.41 8.86 -3.12
N ARG A 56 -2.07 9.99 -2.49
CA ARG A 56 -2.63 11.32 -2.75
C ARG A 56 -1.57 12.18 -3.43
N TRP A 57 -1.98 12.84 -4.51
CA TRP A 57 -1.18 13.78 -5.30
C TRP A 57 -1.95 15.09 -5.55
#